data_AF-A0A9X1QNZ6-F1
#
_entry.id   AF-A0A9X1QNZ6-F1
#
_cell.length_a   1.000
_cell.length_b   1.000
_cell.length_c   1.000
_cell.angle_alpha   90.00
_cell.angle_beta   90.00
_cell.angle_gamma   90.00
#
_symmetry.space_group_name_H-M   'P 1'
#
loop_
_entity.id
_entity.type
_entity.pdbx_description
1 polymer ?
#
loop_
_entity_poly.entity_id
_entity_poly.type
_entity_poly.pdbx_seq_one_letter_code
_entity_poly.pdbx_strand_id
1 'polypeptide(L)' 'MTRVFSLVRVLFFVFLALFLLGGVAIVGAQALGVLLLNGGMVTGVSKTLAPWVFSAATVCSVCAFVLRYQPSAEKPQT' A
#
# COMPACT_ATOMS: atom_id res chain seq x y z
N MET A 1 -10.00 -21.05 -12.79
CA MET A 1 -10.14 -19.64 -12.32
C MET A 1 -9.50 -19.34 -10.96
N THR A 2 -9.04 -20.33 -10.17
CA THR A 2 -8.45 -20.12 -8.83
C THR A 2 -7.03 -19.53 -8.80
N ARG A 3 -6.21 -19.76 -9.85
CA ARG A 3 -4.81 -19.29 -9.88
C ARG A 3 -4.67 -17.77 -9.99
N VAL A 4 -5.53 -17.11 -10.77
CA VAL A 4 -5.49 -15.65 -10.97
C VAL A 4 -5.73 -14.94 -9.64
N PHE A 5 -6.78 -15.31 -8.90
CA PHE A 5 -7.06 -14.72 -7.59
C PHE A 5 -5.97 -15.01 -6.55
N SER A 6 -5.34 -16.18 -6.58
CA SER A 6 -4.19 -16.47 -5.71
C SER A 6 -3.00 -15.56 -6.03
N LEU A 7 -2.77 -15.27 -7.32
CA LEU A 7 -1.72 -14.37 -7.77
C LEU A 7 -2.01 -12.93 -7.35
N VAL A 8 -3.24 -12.44 -7.53
CA VAL A 8 -3.68 -11.12 -7.07
C VAL A 8 -3.60 -11.02 -5.54
N ARG A 9 -3.85 -12.10 -4.80
CA ARG A 9 -3.75 -12.13 -3.34
C ARG A 9 -2.31 -11.97 -2.86
N VAL A 10 -1.37 -12.66 -3.49
CA VAL A 10 0.07 -12.49 -3.21
C VAL A 10 0.51 -11.07 -3.57
N LEU A 11 0.11 -10.59 -4.76
CA LEU A 11 0.43 -9.24 -5.22
C LEU A 11 -0.12 -8.17 -4.26
N PHE A 12 -1.36 -8.34 -3.80
CA PHE A 12 -1.99 -7.51 -2.77
C PHE A 12 -1.14 -7.47 -1.51
N PHE A 13 -0.75 -8.63 -0.95
CA PHE A 13 0.06 -8.67 0.27
C PHE A 13 1.44 -8.02 0.11
N VAL A 14 2.07 -8.21 -1.06
CA VAL A 14 3.38 -7.60 -1.36
C VAL A 14 3.25 -6.08 -1.44
N PHE A 15 2.30 -5.56 -2.21
CA PHE A 15 2.06 -4.11 -2.29
C PHE A 15 1.60 -3.54 -0.95
N LEU A 16 0.80 -4.30 -0.19
CA LEU A 16 0.35 -3.93 1.15
C LEU A 16 1.52 -3.73 2.09
N ALA A 17 2.42 -4.72 2.17
CA ALA A 17 3.63 -4.61 2.96
C ALA A 17 4.52 -3.44 2.49
N LEU A 18 4.68 -3.29 1.17
CA LEU A 18 5.53 -2.25 0.59
C LEU A 18 5.02 -0.83 0.89
N PHE A 19 3.73 -0.56 0.70
CA PHE A 19 3.17 0.76 0.99
C PHE A 19 3.09 1.02 2.50
N LEU A 20 2.86 -0.01 3.32
CA LEU A 20 2.80 0.13 4.76
C LEU A 20 4.18 0.46 5.35
N LEU A 21 5.21 -0.31 4.96
CA LEU A 21 6.59 -0.05 5.35
C LEU A 21 7.08 1.30 4.81
N GLY A 22 6.75 1.62 3.56
CA GLY A 22 7.08 2.90 2.97
C GLY A 22 6.40 4.07 3.67
N GLY A 23 5.12 3.94 4.05
CA GLY A 23 4.39 4.93 4.82
C GLY A 23 4.99 5.15 6.21
N VAL A 24 5.35 4.06 6.90
CA VAL A 24 6.06 4.13 8.20
C VAL A 24 7.41 4.81 8.06
N ALA A 25 8.18 4.49 7.02
CA ALA A 25 9.47 5.13 6.76
C ALA A 25 9.32 6.64 6.49
N ILE A 26 8.32 7.02 5.70
CA ILE A 26 7.99 8.42 5.41
C ILE A 26 7.63 9.16 6.70
N VAL A 27 6.69 8.64 7.49
CA VAL A 27 6.24 9.28 8.73
C VAL A 27 7.36 9.33 9.77
N GLY A 28 8.15 8.26 9.90
CA GLY A 28 9.30 8.20 10.80
C GLY A 28 10.38 9.22 10.44
N ALA A 29 10.74 9.31 9.16
CA ALA A 29 11.70 10.31 8.69
C ALA A 29 11.18 11.74 8.83
N GLN A 30 9.88 11.97 8.61
CA GLN A 30 9.26 13.27 8.86
C GLN A 30 9.30 13.62 10.36
N ALA A 31 8.96 12.70 11.24
CA ALA A 31 9.02 12.90 12.69
C ALA A 31 10.45 13.25 13.15
N LEU A 32 11.46 12.51 12.67
CA LEU A 32 12.87 12.81 12.93
C LEU A 32 13.29 14.16 12.34
N GLY A 33 12.88 14.48 11.13
CA GLY A 33 13.18 15.76 10.48
C GLY A 33 12.60 16.95 11.24
N VAL A 34 11.39 16.82 11.79
CA VAL A 34 10.77 17.84 12.65
C VAL A 34 11.53 17.98 13.98
N LEU A 35 11.88 16.87 14.62
CA LEU A 35 12.70 16.86 15.86
C LEU A 35 14.07 17.53 15.67
N LEU A 36 14.68 17.33 14.51
CA LEU A 36 15.97 17.92 14.13
C LEU A 36 15.83 19.33 13.54
N LEU A 37 14.61 19.89 13.48
CA LEU A 37 14.28 21.17 12.86
C LEU A 37 14.81 21.32 11.41
N ASN A 38 14.90 20.20 10.69
CA ASN A 38 15.43 20.11 9.33
C ASN A 38 14.31 19.86 8.32
N GLY A 39 13.69 20.94 7.85
CA GLY A 39 12.63 20.89 6.84
C GLY A 39 13.06 20.31 5.49
N GLY A 40 14.35 20.37 5.16
CA GLY A 40 14.90 19.75 3.93
C GLY A 40 14.79 18.23 3.95
N MET A 41 14.99 17.61 5.11
CA MET A 41 14.86 16.16 5.29
C MET A 41 13.40 15.69 5.17
N VAL A 42 12.48 16.44 5.79
CA VAL A 42 11.03 16.19 5.74
C VAL A 42 10.50 16.28 4.30
N THR A 43 10.90 17.33 3.59
CA THR A 43 10.46 17.57 2.21
C THR A 43 11.13 16.66 1.19
N GLY A 44 12.42 16.33 1.39
CA GLY A 44 13.18 15.43 0.51
C GLY A 44 12.69 13.98 0.53
N VAL A 45 12.41 13.43 1.72
CA VAL A 45 11.82 12.09 1.85
C VAL A 45 10.42 12.05 1.26
N SER A 46 9.60 13.04 1.56
CA SER A 46 8.24 13.10 1.02
C SER A 46 8.26 13.20 -0.52
N LYS A 47 9.11 14.06 -1.10
CA LYS A 47 9.17 14.23 -2.56
C LYS A 47 9.61 12.95 -3.29
N THR A 48 10.46 12.14 -2.68
CA THR A 48 11.06 10.97 -3.34
C THR A 48 10.29 9.68 -3.06
N LEU A 49 9.91 9.45 -1.81
CA LEU A 49 9.30 8.19 -1.36
C LEU A 49 7.77 8.21 -1.48
N ALA A 50 7.12 9.36 -1.30
CA ALA A 50 5.67 9.45 -1.35
C ALA A 50 5.05 9.03 -2.69
N PRO A 51 5.55 9.44 -3.89
CA PRO A 51 4.95 8.99 -5.15
C PRO A 51 4.97 7.46 -5.29
N TRP A 52 6.07 6.81 -4.92
CA TRP A 52 6.18 5.36 -4.96
C TRP A 52 5.23 4.66 -3.99
N VAL A 53 5.16 5.16 -2.75
CA VAL A 53 4.30 4.58 -1.70
C VAL A 53 2.83 4.77 -2.03
N PHE A 54 2.43 5.95 -2.50
CA PHE A 54 1.05 6.21 -2.86
C PHE A 54 0.62 5.42 -4.11
N SER A 55 1.47 5.31 -5.14
CA SER A 55 1.18 4.45 -6.29
C SER A 55 1.04 2.98 -5.88
N ALA A 56 1.91 2.48 -5.00
CA ALA A 56 1.81 1.12 -4.46
C ALA A 56 0.50 0.92 -3.68
N ALA A 57 0.07 1.90 -2.89
CA ALA A 57 -1.19 1.85 -2.15
C ALA A 57 -2.41 1.82 -3.09
N THR A 58 -2.39 2.58 -4.20
CA THR A 58 -3.46 2.55 -5.21
C THR A 58 -3.56 1.18 -5.86
N VAL A 59 -2.44 0.60 -6.30
CA VAL A 59 -2.42 -0.76 -6.90
C VAL A 59 -2.88 -1.80 -5.89
N CYS A 60 -2.47 -1.67 -4.62
CA CYS A 60 -2.93 -2.50 -3.52
C CYS A 60 -4.46 -2.43 -3.38
N SER A 61 -5.04 -1.23 -3.37
CA SER A 61 -6.49 -1.03 -3.26
C SER A 61 -7.26 -1.68 -4.41
N VAL A 62 -6.77 -1.54 -5.65
CA VAL A 62 -7.37 -2.20 -6.82
C VAL A 62 -7.29 -3.72 -6.70
N CYS A 63 -6.15 -4.28 -6.27
CA CYS A 63 -6.01 -5.73 -6.04
C CYS A 63 -6.99 -6.24 -4.97
N ALA A 64 -7.18 -5.48 -3.89
CA ALA A 64 -8.13 -5.80 -2.83
C ALA A 64 -9.57 -5.82 -3.36
N PHE A 65 -9.91 -4.84 -4.20
CA PHE A 65 -11.21 -4.75 -4.85
C PHE A 65 -11.47 -5.92 -5.79
N VAL A 66 -10.49 -6.29 -6.61
CA VAL A 66 -10.55 -7.48 -7.48
C VAL A 66 -10.71 -8.77 -6.66
N LEU A 67 -10.01 -8.90 -5.53
CA LEU A 67 -10.20 -10.03 -4.62
C LEU A 67 -11.63 -10.12 -4.07
N ARG A 68 -12.27 -8.97 -3.81
CA ARG A 68 -13.65 -8.91 -3.30
C ARG A 68 -14.68 -9.44 -4.30
N TYR A 69 -14.40 -9.37 -5.60
CA TYR A 69 -15.22 -9.98 -6.65
C TYR A 69 -15.07 -11.51 -6.77
N GLN A 70 -14.34 -12.17 -5.86
CA GLN A 70 -14.29 -13.62 -5.87
C GLN A 70 -15.72 -14.20 -5.80
N PRO A 71 -16.10 -15.08 -6.75
CA PRO A 71 -17.48 -15.58 -6.92
C PRO A 71 -17.99 -16.49 -5.79
N SER A 72 -17.38 -16.44 -4.60
CA SER A 72 -17.78 -17.20 -3.41
C SER A 72 -18.53 -16.37 -2.37
N ALA A 73 -18.73 -15.06 -2.60
CA ALA A 73 -19.50 -14.17 -1.72
C ALA A 73 -20.98 -14.02 -2.12
N GLU A 74 -21.44 -14.75 -3.14
CA GLU A 74 -22.84 -14.81 -3.55
C GLU A 74 -23.32 -16.26 -3.55
N LYS A 75 -23.45 -16.84 -2.36
CA LYS A 75 -24.47 -17.87 -2.16
C LYS A 75 -25.71 -17.15 -1.63
N PRO A 76 -26.78 -17.01 -2.43
CA PRO A 76 -28.11 -16.79 -1.87
C PRO A 76 -28.34 -17.92 -0.86
N GLN A 77 -28.45 -17.57 0.41
CA GLN A 77 -28.89 -18.51 1.43
C GLN A 77 -30.39 -18.70 1.23
N THR A 78 -30.75 -19.71 0.44
CA THR A 78 -32.10 -20.30 0.39
C THR A 78 -32.14 -21.52 1.29
#